data_AF-A0A960JPW1-F1
#
_entry.id   AF-A0A960JPW1-F1
#
_cell.length_a   1.000
_cell.length_b   1.000
_cell.length_c   1.000
_cell.angle_alpha   90.00
_cell.angle_beta   90.00
_cell.angle_gamma   90.00
#
_symmetry.space_group_name_H-M   'P 1'
#
loop_
_entity.id
_entity.type
_entity.pdbx_description
1 polymer ?
#
loop_
_entity_poly.entity_id
_entity_poly.type
_entity_poly.pdbx_seq_one_letter_code
_entity_poly.pdbx_strand_id
1 'polypeptide(L)'
;MAPKRVLTPQADDFPRWYQDVIVRAELAENGPVRGTMVIRPYAYAIWEHMQAEVDARLKATGAENAYFPLFIPEEYLQREAEHVEG
;
A
#
# COMPACT_ATOMS: atom_id res chain seq x y z
N MET A 1 1.86 39.19 -7.34
CA MET A 1 1.51 37.90 -7.96
C MET A 1 1.18 36.92 -6.84
N ALA A 2 0.02 36.27 -6.88
CA ALA A 2 -0.32 35.25 -5.87
C ALA A 2 0.69 34.09 -5.93
N PRO A 3 1.08 33.49 -4.79
CA PRO A 3 2.02 32.38 -4.79
C PRO A 3 1.48 31.21 -5.62
N LYS A 4 2.31 30.67 -6.50
CA LYS A 4 1.96 29.52 -7.34
C LYS A 4 1.69 28.33 -6.41
N ARG A 5 0.44 27.86 -6.37
CA ARG A 5 0.04 26.76 -5.49
C ARG A 5 0.84 25.51 -5.83
N VAL A 6 1.42 24.91 -4.78
CA VAL A 6 2.19 23.67 -4.85
C VAL A 6 1.24 22.48 -4.96
N LEU A 7 0.02 22.51 -4.41
CA LEU A 7 -0.89 21.38 -4.52
C LEU A 7 -2.21 21.81 -5.15
N THR A 8 -2.83 20.88 -5.89
CA THR A 8 -4.23 20.99 -6.28
C THR A 8 -5.11 21.04 -5.02
N PRO A 9 -6.10 21.95 -4.91
CA PRO A 9 -6.98 21.96 -3.75
C PRO A 9 -7.79 20.67 -3.67
N GLN A 10 -7.86 20.06 -2.48
CA GLN A 10 -8.59 18.81 -2.26
C GLN A 10 -10.07 18.90 -2.66
N ALA A 11 -10.71 20.03 -2.38
CA ALA A 11 -12.12 20.25 -2.67
C ALA A 11 -12.43 20.36 -4.17
N ASP A 12 -11.42 20.72 -4.98
CA ASP A 12 -11.59 20.94 -6.41
C ASP A 12 -11.34 19.65 -7.21
N ASP A 13 -10.26 18.95 -6.90
CA ASP A 13 -9.87 17.68 -7.54
C ASP A 13 -9.02 16.84 -6.58
N PHE A 14 -9.70 16.00 -5.80
CA PHE A 14 -9.08 15.12 -4.80
C PHE A 14 -8.16 14.06 -5.43
N PRO A 15 -8.54 13.34 -6.50
CA PRO A 15 -7.63 12.42 -7.17
C PRO A 15 -6.32 13.07 -7.61
N ARG A 16 -6.38 14.27 -8.17
CA ARG A 16 -5.16 15.00 -8.57
C ARG A 16 -4.35 15.47 -7.38
N TRP A 17 -5.00 15.98 -6.33
CA TRP A 17 -4.32 16.34 -5.09
C TRP A 17 -3.56 15.14 -4.50
N TYR A 18 -4.17 13.96 -4.45
CA TYR A 18 -3.56 12.74 -3.93
C TYR A 18 -2.27 12.38 -4.68
N GLN A 19 -2.33 12.43 -6.02
CA GLN A 19 -1.15 12.21 -6.87
C GLN A 19 -0.09 13.29 -6.68
N ASP A 20 -0.48 14.57 -6.57
CA ASP A 20 0.44 15.67 -6.30
C ASP A 20 1.16 15.48 -4.95
N VAL A 21 0.46 15.00 -3.91
CA VAL A 21 1.06 14.69 -2.61
C VAL A 21 2.05 13.55 -2.71
N ILE A 22 1.67 12.42 -3.31
CA ILE A 22 2.55 11.25 -3.46
C ILE A 22 3.86 11.64 -4.15
N VAL A 23 3.75 12.39 -5.26
CA VAL A 23 4.92 12.76 -6.07
C VAL A 23 5.77 13.80 -5.34
N ARG A 24 5.16 14.86 -4.77
CA ARG A 24 5.93 15.96 -4.17
C ARG A 24 6.53 15.62 -2.81
N ALA A 25 5.90 14.71 -2.07
CA ALA A 25 6.46 14.17 -0.84
C ALA A 25 7.38 12.97 -1.11
N GLU A 26 7.66 12.65 -2.38
CA GLU A 26 8.60 11.59 -2.74
C GLU A 26 8.23 10.22 -2.12
N LEU A 27 6.93 9.90 -2.12
CA LEU A 27 6.41 8.70 -1.47
C LEU A 27 6.45 7.47 -2.40
N ALA A 28 6.02 7.63 -3.64
CA ALA A 28 6.01 6.53 -4.60
C ALA A 28 6.06 7.05 -6.04
N GLU A 29 6.52 6.19 -6.93
CA GLU A 29 6.59 6.43 -8.38
C GLU A 29 6.02 5.22 -9.13
N ASN A 30 5.52 5.41 -10.35
CA ASN A 30 4.97 4.29 -11.12
C ASN A 30 6.08 3.28 -11.46
N GLY A 31 5.79 2.01 -11.27
CA GLY A 31 6.68 0.92 -11.66
C GLY A 31 6.65 0.64 -13.17
N PRO A 32 7.55 -0.23 -13.66
CA PRO A 32 7.62 -0.58 -15.09
C PRO A 32 6.44 -1.44 -15.57
N VAL A 33 5.65 -2.00 -14.64
CA VAL A 33 4.48 -2.85 -14.95
C VAL A 33 3.22 -2.06 -14.60
N ARG A 34 2.20 -2.17 -15.46
CA ARG A 34 0.92 -1.49 -15.22
C ARG A 34 0.35 -1.87 -13.86
N GLY A 35 -0.02 -0.86 -13.07
CA GLY A 35 -0.62 -1.04 -11.75
C GLY A 35 0.39 -1.26 -10.62
N THR A 36 1.69 -1.21 -10.89
CA THR A 36 2.72 -1.30 -9.85
C THR A 36 3.32 0.06 -9.51
N MET A 37 3.92 0.15 -8.31
CA MET A 37 4.60 1.34 -7.84
C MET A 37 5.94 0.95 -7.21
N VAL A 38 6.94 1.82 -7.36
CA VAL A 38 8.15 1.81 -6.56
C VAL A 38 7.88 2.67 -5.33
N ILE A 39 7.83 2.03 -4.16
CA ILE A 39 7.65 2.73 -2.88
C ILE A 39 9.02 3.28 -2.43
N ARG A 40 9.11 4.60 -2.27
CA ARG A 40 10.35 5.29 -1.92
C ARG A 40 10.64 5.21 -0.42
N PRO A 41 11.88 5.48 0.03
CA PRO A 41 12.27 5.31 1.43
C PRO A 41 11.35 6.00 2.44
N TYR A 42 10.85 7.20 2.13
CA TYR A 42 9.99 7.91 3.08
C TYR A 42 8.64 7.19 3.29
N ALA A 43 8.00 6.72 2.23
CA ALA A 43 6.78 5.92 2.34
C ALA A 43 7.04 4.52 2.92
N TYR A 44 8.18 3.91 2.57
CA TYR A 44 8.54 2.60 3.09
C TYR A 44 8.78 2.64 4.61
N ALA A 45 9.39 3.72 5.13
CA ALA A 45 9.54 3.91 6.57
C ALA A 45 8.18 4.00 7.30
N ILE A 46 7.17 4.65 6.70
CA ILE A 46 5.80 4.67 7.25
C ILE A 46 5.25 3.24 7.32
N TRP A 47 5.44 2.45 6.26
CA TRP A 47 5.04 1.04 6.25
C TRP A 47 5.77 0.21 7.31
N GLU A 48 7.09 0.37 7.46
CA GLU A 48 7.88 -0.33 8.49
C GLU A 48 7.37 -0.02 9.91
N HIS A 49 7.01 1.23 10.19
CA HIS A 49 6.42 1.61 11.48
C HIS A 49 5.05 0.97 11.70
N MET A 50 4.19 0.95 10.68
CA MET A 50 2.89 0.30 10.76
C MET A 50 3.03 -1.21 11.00
N GLN A 51 3.92 -1.86 10.24
CA GLN A 51 4.18 -3.29 10.36
C GLN A 51 4.69 -3.64 11.76
N ALA A 52 5.66 -2.88 12.29
CA ALA A 52 6.22 -3.12 13.62
C ALA A 52 5.17 -3.00 14.73
N GLU A 53 4.31 -1.99 14.66
CA GLU A 53 3.25 -1.76 15.65
C GLU A 53 2.20 -2.89 15.62
N VAL A 54 1.77 -3.31 14.43
CA VAL A 54 0.80 -4.41 14.29
C VAL A 54 1.41 -5.74 14.73
N ASP A 55 2.65 -6.02 14.32
CA ASP A 55 3.39 -7.23 14.70
C ASP A 55 3.54 -7.37 16.21
N ALA A 56 3.88 -6.28 16.91
CA ALA A 56 3.98 -6.26 18.37
C ALA A 56 2.65 -6.62 19.04
N ARG A 57 1.53 -6.07 18.54
CA ARG A 57 0.18 -6.35 19.09
C ARG A 57 -0.25 -7.79 18.85
N LEU A 58 0.04 -8.37 17.69
CA LEU A 58 -0.27 -9.77 17.39
C LEU A 58 0.55 -10.73 18.26
N LYS A 59 1.85 -10.44 18.44
CA LYS A 59 2.71 -11.24 19.32
C LYS A 59 2.26 -11.18 20.79
N ALA A 60 1.71 -10.04 21.23
CA ALA A 60 1.13 -9.92 22.57
C ALA A 60 -0.09 -10.84 22.79
N THR A 61 -0.77 -11.30 21.74
CA THR A 61 -1.86 -12.30 21.84
C THR A 61 -1.36 -13.74 21.74
N GLY A 62 -0.04 -13.97 21.72
CA GLY A 62 0.57 -15.29 21.57
C GLY A 62 0.69 -15.79 20.14
N ALA A 63 0.46 -14.93 19.14
CA ALA A 63 0.66 -15.32 17.74
C ALA A 63 2.16 -15.42 17.40
N GLU A 64 2.49 -16.34 16.50
CA GLU A 64 3.83 -16.51 15.94
C GLU A 64 3.80 -16.28 14.43
N ASN A 65 4.81 -15.57 13.91
CA ASN A 65 4.90 -15.33 12.47
C ASN A 65 5.35 -16.59 11.74
N ALA A 66 4.70 -16.88 10.63
CA ALA A 66 5.09 -17.93 9.69
C ALA A 66 5.16 -17.34 8.27
N TYR A 67 5.97 -17.96 7.40
CA TYR A 67 6.08 -17.59 5.99
C TYR A 67 5.73 -18.79 5.12
N PHE A 68 4.66 -18.64 4.34
CA PHE A 68 4.18 -19.66 3.42
C PHE A 68 4.62 -19.33 1.98
N PRO A 69 4.67 -20.32 1.08
CA PRO A 69 4.99 -20.09 -0.33
C PRO A 69 3.99 -19.13 -1.01
N LEU A 70 4.50 -18.19 -1.81
CA LEU A 70 3.67 -17.28 -2.60
C LEU A 70 2.93 -17.99 -3.74
N PHE A 71 3.56 -18.99 -4.36
CA PHE A 71 2.95 -19.75 -5.44
C PHE A 71 2.05 -20.84 -4.86
N ILE A 72 0.74 -20.68 -5.05
CA ILE A 72 -0.29 -21.59 -4.58
C ILE A 72 -0.82 -22.37 -5.80
N PRO A 73 -0.92 -23.71 -5.74
CA PRO A 73 -1.57 -24.49 -6.79
C PRO A 73 -3.01 -24.01 -7.04
N GLU A 74 -3.42 -23.90 -8.31
CA GLU A 74 -4.76 -23.42 -8.67
C GLU A 74 -5.87 -24.26 -8.03
N GLU A 75 -5.67 -25.58 -7.94
CA GLU A 75 -6.59 -26.50 -7.26
C GLU A 75 -6.90 -26.09 -5.81
N TYR A 76 -5.99 -25.42 -5.10
CA TYR A 76 -6.22 -24.99 -3.72
C TYR A 76 -7.05 -23.70 -3.68
N LEU A 77 -6.89 -22.82 -4.67
CA LEU A 77 -7.70 -21.61 -4.81
C LEU A 77 -9.15 -21.96 -5.18
N GLN A 78 -9.34 -22.98 -6.02
CA GLN A 78 -10.67 -23.43 -6.46
C GLN A 78 -11.50 -24.09 -5.36
N ARG A 79 -10.88 -24.59 -4.28
CA ARG A 79 -11.59 -25.22 -3.16
C ARG A 79 -12.41 -24.25 -2.31
N GLU A 80 -12.10 -22.95 -2.35
CA GLU A 80 -12.87 -21.90 -1.67
C GLU A 80 -13.91 -21.22 -2.60
N ALA A 81 -13.95 -21.59 -3.89
CA ALA A 81 -14.83 -20.97 -4.88
C ALA A 81 -16.33 -21.19 -4.59
N GLU A 82 -16.69 -22.21 -3.81
CA GLU A 82 -18.07 -22.41 -3.34
C GLU A 82 -18.53 -21.36 -2.29
N HIS A 83 -17.59 -20.61 -1.68
CA HIS A 83 -17.89 -19.59 -0.65
C HIS A 83 -17.56 -18.15 -1.09
N VAL A 84 -16.98 -17.97 -2.27
CA VAL A 84 -16.55 -16.65 -2.77
C VAL A 84 -17.30 -16.34 -4.06
N GLU A 85 -18.36 -15.53 -3.97
CA GLU A 85 -18.92 -14.83 -5.14
C GLU A 85 -17.94 -13.70 -5.52
N GLY A 86 -16.90 -14.05 -6.27
CA GLY A 86 -15.94 -13.12 -6.86
C GLY A 86 -15.66 -13.49 -8.30
#